data_AF-A0A1E5WKT5-F1
#
_entry.id   AF-A0A1E5WKT5-F1
#
_cell.length_a   1.000
_cell.length_b   1.000
_cell.length_c   1.000
_cell.angle_alpha   90.00
_cell.angle_beta   90.00
_cell.angle_gamma   90.00
#
_symmetry.space_group_name_H-M   'P 1'
#
loop_
_entity.id
_entity.type
_entity.pdbx_description
1 polymer ?
#
loop_
_entity_poly.entity_id
_entity_poly.type
_entity_poly.pdbx_seq_one_letter_code
_entity_poly.pdbx_strand_id
1 'polypeptide(L)'
;MASKQMEEIQRKLSLLAYPRANAPAQSLLFAGVERYRLLEWLFFRSPFTQQNWQGDSLDRDEENNRIQHLAEIANFLGITPSVDTEAIQGRGSYEERVELLRLIVDLVEASCYADNPEWSVDEQLAKDVQLVDSIAEKQAQIFSEECKLFPADVQIQSIYPLPDIAELELKLSEYTKKMSNLQQMVQELASKFLGNLRSLRDSYTAMAAGSLSASNEPSSVTKIISDCESALTFLNHSLSILSTSVAREQGETL
;
A
#
# COMPACT_ATOMS: atom_id res chain seq x y z
N MET A 1 34.06 6.90 -3.29
CA MET A 1 33.22 6.05 -4.16
C MET A 1 32.33 6.90 -5.05
N ALA A 2 31.63 7.90 -4.48
CA ALA A 2 30.77 8.83 -5.22
C ALA A 2 31.44 9.58 -6.39
N SER A 3 32.72 9.97 -6.29
CA SER A 3 33.46 10.59 -7.42
C SER A 3 33.54 9.69 -8.65
N LYS A 4 33.78 8.37 -8.46
CA LYS A 4 33.83 7.41 -9.57
C LYS A 4 32.45 7.19 -10.19
N GLN A 5 31.40 7.15 -9.36
CA GLN A 5 30.02 7.07 -9.83
C GLN A 5 29.65 8.29 -10.67
N MET A 6 30.08 9.49 -10.27
CA MET A 6 29.84 10.70 -11.05
C MET A 6 30.56 10.71 -12.41
N GLU A 7 31.81 10.22 -12.46
CA GLU A 7 32.53 10.02 -13.74
C GLU A 7 31.79 9.06 -14.66
N GLU A 8 31.25 7.98 -14.10
CA GLU A 8 30.42 7.02 -14.85
C GLU A 8 29.11 7.64 -15.35
N ILE A 9 28.42 8.43 -14.50
CA ILE A 9 27.22 9.18 -14.91
C ILE A 9 27.55 10.09 -16.10
N GLN A 10 28.63 10.87 -16.04
CA GLN A 10 29.01 11.76 -17.14
C GLN A 10 29.37 10.99 -18.43
N ARG A 11 30.03 9.84 -18.30
CA ARG A 11 30.29 8.93 -19.43
C ARG A 11 28.98 8.47 -20.07
N LYS A 12 28.01 8.02 -19.26
CA LYS A 12 26.68 7.58 -19.74
C LYS A 12 25.90 8.71 -20.37
N LEU A 13 25.88 9.90 -19.76
CA LEU A 13 25.28 11.10 -20.36
C LEU A 13 25.87 11.44 -21.73
N SER A 14 27.18 11.24 -21.91
CA SER A 14 27.84 11.43 -23.20
C SER A 14 27.38 10.40 -24.24
N LEU A 15 27.23 9.13 -23.85
CA LEU A 15 26.71 8.07 -24.72
C LEU A 15 25.25 8.30 -25.11
N LEU A 16 24.44 8.82 -24.18
CA LEU A 16 23.06 9.23 -24.44
C LEU A 16 22.98 10.53 -25.28
N ALA A 17 24.12 11.14 -25.63
CA ALA A 17 24.19 12.41 -26.36
C ALA A 17 23.47 13.56 -25.63
N TYR A 18 23.56 13.62 -24.30
CA TYR A 18 23.12 14.79 -23.55
C TYR A 18 24.00 15.99 -23.91
N PRO A 19 23.45 17.12 -24.40
CA PRO A 19 24.24 18.24 -24.93
C PRO A 19 25.21 18.87 -23.92
N ARG A 20 24.97 18.68 -22.63
CA ARG A 20 25.77 19.25 -21.53
C ARG A 20 26.37 18.17 -20.63
N ALA A 21 26.70 17.01 -21.19
CA ALA A 21 27.30 15.89 -20.45
C ALA A 21 28.63 16.26 -19.75
N ASN A 22 29.35 17.25 -20.27
CA ASN A 22 30.59 17.77 -19.71
C ASN A 22 30.39 18.87 -18.64
N ALA A 23 29.16 19.18 -18.24
CA ALA A 23 28.89 20.15 -17.19
C ALA A 23 29.55 19.72 -15.86
N PRO A 24 30.00 20.66 -15.02
CA PRO A 24 30.58 20.35 -13.72
C PRO A 24 29.59 19.54 -12.86
N ALA A 25 30.08 18.52 -12.15
CA ALA A 25 29.25 17.68 -11.29
C ALA A 25 28.41 18.49 -10.28
N GLN A 26 28.98 19.58 -9.75
CA GLN A 26 28.26 20.49 -8.84
C GLN A 26 27.01 21.10 -9.49
N SER A 27 27.06 21.45 -10.78
CA SER A 27 25.91 22.02 -11.48
C SER A 27 24.81 20.99 -11.73
N LEU A 28 25.16 19.71 -11.87
CA LEU A 28 24.21 18.62 -12.10
C LEU A 28 23.56 18.11 -10.80
N LEU A 29 24.30 18.15 -9.70
CA LEU A 29 23.88 17.56 -8.43
C LEU A 29 23.12 18.53 -7.51
N PHE A 30 23.43 19.82 -7.57
CA PHE A 30 22.85 20.82 -6.68
C PHE A 30 21.71 21.58 -7.35
N ALA A 31 20.86 22.20 -6.53
CA ALA A 31 19.77 23.04 -6.97
C ALA A 31 20.24 24.08 -7.98
N GLY A 32 19.61 24.12 -9.15
CA GLY A 32 19.97 25.05 -10.20
C GLY A 32 19.43 24.64 -11.55
N VAL A 33 19.48 25.56 -12.50
CA VAL A 33 18.88 25.41 -13.84
C VAL A 33 19.46 24.19 -14.58
N GLU A 34 20.74 23.88 -14.38
CA GLU A 34 21.39 22.73 -15.02
C GLU A 34 20.84 21.39 -14.57
N ARG A 35 20.58 21.25 -13.28
CA ARG A 35 19.98 20.05 -12.72
C ARG A 35 18.58 19.83 -13.29
N TYR A 36 17.72 20.85 -13.26
CA TYR A 36 16.35 20.71 -13.74
C TYR A 36 16.31 20.41 -15.24
N ARG A 37 17.13 21.09 -16.06
CA ARG A 37 17.25 20.76 -17.49
C ARG A 37 17.69 19.32 -17.73
N LEU A 38 18.63 18.83 -16.93
CA LEU A 38 19.08 17.44 -17.03
C LEU A 38 17.96 16.47 -16.66
N LEU A 39 17.26 16.70 -15.53
CA LEU A 39 16.18 15.85 -15.08
C LEU A 39 15.00 15.84 -16.06
N GLU A 40 14.60 17.01 -16.57
CA GLU A 40 13.60 17.14 -17.63
C GLU A 40 14.04 16.36 -18.87
N TRP A 41 15.26 16.59 -19.35
CA TRP A 41 15.76 15.89 -20.54
C TRP A 41 15.80 14.36 -20.37
N LEU A 42 16.24 13.88 -19.20
CA LEU A 42 16.29 12.45 -18.90
C LEU A 42 14.88 11.86 -18.84
N PHE A 43 13.97 12.49 -18.08
CA PHE A 43 12.62 11.98 -17.95
C PHE A 43 11.89 12.01 -19.28
N PHE A 44 11.94 13.10 -20.07
CA PHE A 44 11.25 13.21 -21.37
C PHE A 44 11.84 12.34 -22.48
N ARG A 45 13.08 11.88 -22.32
CA ARG A 45 13.65 10.87 -23.21
C ARG A 45 13.07 9.47 -22.95
N SER A 46 12.58 9.23 -21.73
CA SER A 46 11.97 7.96 -21.37
C SER A 46 10.63 7.76 -22.09
N PRO A 47 10.36 6.60 -22.71
CA PRO A 47 9.09 6.34 -23.41
C PRO A 47 7.87 6.48 -22.48
N PHE A 48 8.06 6.36 -21.17
CA PHE A 48 7.00 6.44 -20.16
C PHE A 48 6.45 7.85 -19.90
N THR A 49 7.08 8.92 -20.40
CA THR A 49 6.74 10.31 -20.04
C THR A 49 6.40 11.21 -21.23
N GLN A 50 6.52 10.73 -22.47
CA GLN A 50 6.43 11.55 -23.69
C GLN A 50 5.05 12.17 -23.97
N GLN A 51 4.00 11.79 -23.24
CA GLN A 51 2.63 12.11 -23.64
C GLN A 51 2.12 13.52 -23.28
N ASN A 52 2.84 14.36 -22.52
CA ASN A 52 2.13 15.48 -21.85
C ASN A 52 2.79 16.87 -21.75
N TRP A 53 3.87 17.20 -22.46
CA TRP A 53 4.53 18.51 -22.23
C TRP A 53 4.56 19.48 -23.44
N GLN A 54 3.85 20.60 -23.27
CA GLN A 54 4.05 21.89 -23.95
C GLN A 54 4.15 22.95 -22.86
N GLY A 55 5.26 23.70 -22.77
CA GLY A 55 5.41 24.71 -21.73
C GLY A 55 6.59 25.65 -21.95
N ASP A 56 6.33 26.75 -22.65
CA ASP A 56 7.21 27.93 -22.74
C ASP A 56 6.51 29.09 -22.00
N SER A 57 6.85 29.25 -20.72
CA SER A 57 6.49 30.38 -19.85
C SER A 57 7.33 30.26 -18.56
N LEU A 58 7.52 31.33 -17.79
CA LEU A 58 8.35 31.36 -16.58
C LEU A 58 7.61 32.16 -15.52
N ASP A 59 6.59 31.55 -14.92
CA ASP A 59 6.00 32.01 -13.67
C ASP A 59 6.53 31.17 -12.49
N ARG A 60 6.64 31.75 -11.30
CA ARG A 60 7.19 31.03 -10.12
C ARG A 60 6.33 29.82 -9.74
N ASP A 61 5.03 29.91 -9.96
CA ASP A 61 4.10 28.80 -9.76
C ASP A 61 4.34 27.68 -10.78
N GLU A 62 4.83 28.00 -11.99
CA GLU A 62 5.21 26.97 -12.95
C GLU A 62 6.47 26.21 -12.54
N GLU A 63 7.46 26.86 -11.91
CA GLU A 63 8.66 26.17 -11.41
C GLU A 63 8.31 25.14 -10.34
N ASN A 64 7.45 25.52 -9.38
CA ASN A 64 6.97 24.59 -8.35
C ASN A 64 6.15 23.45 -8.95
N ASN A 65 5.28 23.74 -9.92
CA ASN A 65 4.51 22.71 -10.63
C ASN A 65 5.41 21.75 -11.43
N ARG A 66 6.49 22.25 -12.05
CA ARG A 66 7.48 21.42 -12.75
C ARG A 66 8.23 20.51 -11.79
N ILE A 67 8.70 21.04 -10.66
CA ILE A 67 9.39 20.24 -9.64
C ILE A 67 8.46 19.15 -9.10
N GLN A 68 7.21 19.51 -8.80
CA GLN A 68 6.18 18.57 -8.37
C GLN A 68 5.97 17.46 -9.40
N HIS A 69 5.87 17.81 -10.67
CA HIS A 69 5.69 16.83 -11.73
C HIS A 69 6.90 15.89 -11.90
N LEU A 70 8.13 16.42 -11.85
CA LEU A 70 9.33 15.60 -11.89
C LEU A 70 9.40 14.61 -10.71
N ALA A 71 8.93 15.03 -9.52
CA ALA A 71 8.86 14.18 -8.35
C ALA A 71 7.78 13.08 -8.51
N GLU A 72 6.65 13.39 -9.14
CA GLU A 72 5.61 12.41 -9.47
C GLU A 72 6.12 11.37 -10.47
N ILE A 73 6.86 11.78 -11.51
CA ILE A 73 7.50 10.87 -12.45
C ILE A 73 8.50 9.96 -11.72
N ALA A 74 9.37 10.53 -10.88
CA ALA A 74 10.37 9.77 -10.13
C ALA A 74 9.72 8.70 -9.22
N ASN A 75 8.63 9.06 -8.55
CA ASN A 75 7.85 8.13 -7.73
C ASN A 75 7.16 7.05 -8.58
N PHE A 76 6.54 7.43 -9.71
CA PHE A 76 5.89 6.49 -10.63
C PHE A 76 6.87 5.46 -11.19
N LEU A 77 8.10 5.88 -11.50
CA LEU A 77 9.16 5.02 -12.00
C LEU A 77 9.87 4.23 -10.88
N GLY A 78 9.45 4.37 -9.61
CA GLY A 78 10.04 3.67 -8.47
C GLY A 78 11.46 4.11 -8.13
N ILE A 79 11.91 5.27 -8.62
CA ILE A 79 13.22 5.86 -8.30
C ILE A 79 13.21 6.40 -6.87
N THR A 80 12.08 6.99 -6.45
CA THR A 80 11.84 7.43 -5.08
C THR A 80 10.68 6.63 -4.47
N PRO A 81 10.69 6.37 -3.15
CA PRO A 81 9.62 5.61 -2.48
C PRO A 81 8.32 6.41 -2.30
N SER A 82 8.38 7.74 -2.43
CA SER A 82 7.26 8.67 -2.39
C SER A 82 7.53 9.86 -3.30
N VAL A 83 6.53 10.71 -3.51
CA VAL A 83 6.69 11.99 -4.21
C VAL A 83 7.57 12.91 -3.36
N ASP A 84 8.82 13.08 -3.76
CA ASP A 84 9.85 13.83 -3.03
C ASP A 84 10.42 14.97 -3.89
N THR A 85 9.90 16.18 -3.66
CA THR A 85 10.35 17.39 -4.35
C THR A 85 11.73 17.86 -3.88
N GLU A 86 12.12 17.56 -2.64
CA GLU A 86 13.43 17.94 -2.09
C GLU A 86 14.55 17.16 -2.78
N ALA A 87 14.33 15.86 -3.05
CA ALA A 87 15.24 15.04 -3.85
C ALA A 87 15.44 15.61 -5.27
N ILE A 88 14.35 16.02 -5.94
CA ILE A 88 14.41 16.68 -7.26
C ILE A 88 15.19 18.00 -7.19
N GLN A 89 14.97 18.80 -6.14
CA GLN A 89 15.71 20.05 -5.91
C GLN A 89 17.19 19.83 -5.55
N GLY A 90 17.64 18.59 -5.33
CA GLY A 90 19.03 18.30 -4.99
C GLY A 90 19.35 18.60 -3.52
N ARG A 91 18.40 18.35 -2.62
CA ARG A 91 18.63 18.31 -1.17
C ARG A 91 19.20 16.93 -0.77
N GLY A 92 19.67 16.83 0.47
CA GLY A 92 20.36 15.64 0.98
C GLY A 92 21.89 15.70 0.91
N SER A 93 22.51 14.57 1.17
CA SER A 93 23.95 14.32 1.10
C SER A 93 24.46 14.30 -0.36
N TYR A 94 25.78 14.34 -0.54
CA TYR A 94 26.36 14.22 -1.87
C TYR A 94 26.07 12.84 -2.48
N GLU A 95 26.17 11.79 -1.66
CA GLU A 95 25.88 10.40 -2.01
C GLU A 95 24.44 10.22 -2.48
N GLU A 96 23.45 10.73 -1.76
CA GLU A 96 22.03 10.65 -2.14
C GLU A 96 21.75 11.34 -3.48
N ARG A 97 22.36 12.51 -3.73
CA ARG A 97 22.20 13.22 -5.01
C ARG A 97 22.80 12.45 -6.19
N VAL A 98 23.99 11.89 -5.99
CA VAL A 98 24.69 11.09 -7.01
C VAL A 98 23.90 9.82 -7.29
N GLU A 99 23.40 9.16 -6.24
CA GLU A 99 22.62 7.93 -6.37
C GLU A 99 21.30 8.17 -7.11
N LEU A 100 20.54 9.22 -6.74
CA LEU A 100 19.32 9.58 -7.46
C LEU A 100 19.60 9.80 -8.95
N LEU A 101 20.64 10.58 -9.27
CA LEU A 101 20.98 10.86 -10.66
C LEU A 101 21.45 9.59 -11.40
N ARG A 102 22.21 8.71 -10.73
CA ARG A 102 22.64 7.43 -11.27
C ARG A 102 21.44 6.56 -11.63
N LEU A 103 20.47 6.41 -10.72
CA LEU A 103 19.26 5.61 -10.95
C LEU A 103 18.48 6.10 -12.16
N ILE A 104 18.30 7.43 -12.30
CA ILE A 104 17.60 8.02 -13.46
C ILE A 104 18.37 7.75 -14.75
N VAL A 105 19.69 7.98 -14.78
CA VAL A 105 20.52 7.79 -15.97
C VAL A 105 20.56 6.32 -16.38
N ASP A 106 20.69 5.41 -15.42
CA ASP A 106 20.68 3.97 -15.66
C ASP A 106 19.34 3.51 -16.23
N LEU A 107 18.22 4.03 -15.72
CA LEU A 107 16.89 3.74 -16.25
C LEU A 107 16.71 4.23 -17.69
N VAL A 108 17.15 5.45 -17.99
CA VAL A 108 17.07 6.02 -19.35
C VAL A 108 18.02 5.31 -20.32
N GLU A 109 19.20 4.89 -19.84
CA GLU A 109 20.10 4.06 -20.64
C GLU A 109 19.47 2.71 -20.94
N ALA A 110 18.91 2.04 -19.94
CA ALA A 110 18.22 0.76 -20.12
C ALA A 110 17.05 0.89 -21.11
N SER A 111 16.26 1.97 -21.04
CA SER A 111 15.12 2.16 -21.95
C SER A 111 15.54 2.39 -23.40
N CYS A 112 16.77 2.87 -23.67
CA CYS A 112 17.28 2.99 -25.04
C CYS A 112 17.58 1.63 -25.69
N TYR A 113 17.72 0.56 -24.90
CA TYR A 113 18.05 -0.79 -25.37
C TYR A 113 17.02 -1.84 -24.94
N ALA A 114 15.89 -1.42 -24.37
CA ALA A 114 14.87 -2.32 -23.85
C ALA A 114 14.18 -3.10 -24.97
N ASP A 115 13.84 -2.40 -26.06
CA ASP A 115 13.21 -3.00 -27.23
C ASP A 115 14.28 -3.46 -28.22
N ASN A 116 14.18 -4.71 -28.66
CA ASN A 116 14.94 -5.17 -29.81
C ASN A 116 14.23 -4.76 -31.11
N PRO A 117 14.82 -3.90 -31.96
CA PRO A 117 14.18 -3.45 -33.19
C PRO A 117 13.94 -4.58 -34.21
N GLU A 118 14.62 -5.71 -34.05
CA GLU A 118 14.42 -6.89 -34.90
C GLU A 118 13.27 -7.79 -34.42
N TRP A 119 12.82 -7.64 -33.18
CA TRP A 119 11.74 -8.46 -32.61
C TRP A 119 10.39 -7.80 -32.83
N SER A 120 9.40 -8.63 -33.14
CA SER A 120 8.00 -8.21 -33.05
C SER A 120 7.59 -7.97 -31.58
N VAL A 121 6.51 -7.21 -31.38
CA VAL A 121 5.97 -6.94 -30.03
C VAL A 121 5.66 -8.24 -29.28
N ASP A 122 5.10 -9.24 -29.97
CA ASP A 122 4.77 -10.53 -29.37
C ASP A 122 6.03 -11.33 -28.98
N GLU A 123 7.08 -11.26 -29.80
CA GLU A 123 8.36 -11.92 -29.50
C GLU A 123 9.08 -11.26 -28.31
N GLN A 124 9.10 -9.92 -28.27
CA GLN A 124 9.64 -9.16 -27.14
C GLN A 124 8.90 -9.53 -25.85
N LEU A 125 7.56 -9.51 -25.86
CA LEU A 125 6.75 -9.88 -24.70
C LEU A 125 7.03 -11.33 -24.24
N ALA A 126 7.12 -12.27 -25.17
CA ALA A 126 7.43 -13.66 -24.85
C ALA A 126 8.81 -13.82 -24.19
N LYS A 127 9.80 -13.05 -24.66
CA LYS A 127 11.16 -13.04 -24.07
C LYS A 127 11.19 -12.39 -22.71
N ASP A 128 10.48 -11.29 -22.52
CA ASP A 128 10.40 -10.58 -21.25
C ASP A 128 9.72 -11.43 -20.18
N VAL A 129 8.63 -12.13 -20.53
CA VAL A 129 7.97 -13.10 -19.64
C VAL A 129 8.93 -14.21 -19.23
N GLN A 130 9.65 -14.82 -20.18
CA GLN A 130 10.65 -15.86 -19.88
C GLN A 130 11.75 -15.37 -18.94
N LEU A 131 12.20 -14.11 -19.10
CA LEU A 131 13.19 -13.51 -18.23
C LEU A 131 12.65 -13.31 -16.81
N VAL A 132 11.43 -12.79 -16.67
CA VAL A 132 10.78 -12.60 -15.37
C VAL A 132 10.61 -13.94 -14.65
N ASP A 133 10.15 -14.97 -15.36
CA ASP A 133 10.01 -16.33 -14.81
C ASP A 133 11.37 -16.87 -14.35
N SER A 134 12.42 -16.69 -15.16
CA SER A 134 13.79 -17.11 -14.80
C SER A 134 14.34 -16.37 -13.57
N ILE A 135 14.00 -15.08 -13.39
CA ILE A 135 14.38 -14.30 -12.21
C ILE A 135 13.64 -14.83 -10.98
N ALA A 136 12.33 -15.05 -11.09
CA ALA A 136 11.51 -15.58 -10.00
C ALA A 136 11.99 -16.97 -9.56
N GLU A 137 12.33 -17.85 -10.51
CA GLU A 137 12.89 -19.17 -10.21
C GLU A 137 14.22 -19.06 -9.46
N LYS A 138 15.13 -18.18 -9.91
CA LYS A 138 16.39 -17.94 -9.20
C LYS A 138 16.19 -17.36 -7.80
N GLN A 139 15.22 -16.45 -7.61
CA GLN A 139 14.88 -15.95 -6.28
C GLN A 139 14.35 -17.07 -5.38
N ALA A 140 13.49 -17.93 -5.91
CA ALA A 140 13.01 -19.11 -5.17
C ALA A 140 14.16 -20.05 -4.79
N GLN A 141 15.13 -20.26 -5.69
CA GLN A 141 16.33 -21.05 -5.42
C GLN A 141 17.21 -20.42 -4.32
N ILE A 142 17.36 -19.10 -4.29
CA ILE A 142 18.10 -18.38 -3.23
C ILE A 142 17.51 -18.65 -1.84
N PHE A 143 16.18 -18.81 -1.75
CA PHE A 143 15.48 -19.14 -0.51
C PHE A 143 15.23 -20.65 -0.32
N SER A 144 15.78 -21.51 -1.19
CA SER A 144 15.68 -22.95 -1.04
C SER A 144 16.63 -23.48 0.04
N GLU A 145 16.32 -24.67 0.58
CA GLU A 145 17.17 -25.33 1.58
C GLU A 145 18.57 -25.70 1.05
N GLU A 146 18.73 -25.77 -0.27
CA GLU A 146 19.99 -26.07 -0.95
C GLU A 146 20.93 -24.85 -0.94
N CYS A 147 20.38 -23.65 -1.10
CA CYS A 147 21.10 -22.38 -0.93
C CYS A 147 21.09 -21.97 0.55
N LYS A 148 21.88 -22.68 1.38
CA LYS A 148 22.13 -22.36 2.79
C LYS A 148 22.83 -21.00 2.95
N LEU A 149 22.10 -19.89 2.74
CA LEU A 149 22.59 -18.52 2.87
C LEU A 149 23.18 -18.22 4.25
N PHE A 150 22.78 -19.00 5.25
CA PHE A 150 23.34 -18.97 6.59
C PHE A 150 23.88 -20.36 6.96
N PRO A 151 25.13 -20.46 7.45
CA PRO A 151 25.59 -21.67 8.14
C PRO A 151 24.58 -22.05 9.21
N ALA A 152 24.29 -23.35 9.38
CA ALA A 152 23.47 -23.85 10.49
C ALA A 152 24.04 -23.42 11.87
N ASP A 153 25.33 -23.03 11.89
CA ASP A 153 26.08 -22.59 13.05
C ASP A 153 25.98 -21.08 13.33
N VAL A 154 25.22 -20.30 12.53
CA VAL A 154 24.87 -18.92 12.89
C VAL A 154 23.86 -18.98 14.03
N GLN A 155 24.39 -19.05 15.25
CA GLN A 155 23.65 -18.76 16.46
C GLN A 155 23.25 -17.28 16.40
N ILE A 156 22.05 -17.01 15.87
CA ILE A 156 21.40 -15.73 16.10
C ILE A 156 21.19 -15.68 17.62
N GLN A 157 22.10 -14.99 18.33
CA GLN A 157 21.85 -14.58 19.71
C GLN A 157 20.69 -13.59 19.65
N SER A 158 19.48 -14.14 19.61
CA SER A 158 18.27 -13.36 19.77
C SER A 158 18.38 -12.68 21.14
N ILE A 159 18.54 -11.36 21.15
CA ILE A 159 18.61 -10.52 22.36
C ILE A 159 17.34 -10.71 23.22
N TYR A 160 16.28 -11.26 22.63
CA TYR A 160 15.05 -11.66 23.29
C TYR A 160 14.81 -13.16 23.08
N PRO A 161 14.56 -13.97 24.13
CA PRO A 161 14.10 -15.34 23.92
C PRO A 161 12.80 -15.28 23.12
N LEU A 162 12.71 -16.06 22.03
CA LEU A 162 11.45 -16.21 21.32
C LEU A 162 10.43 -16.79 22.32
N PRO A 163 9.22 -16.20 22.41
CA PRO A 163 8.19 -16.72 23.29
C PRO A 163 7.80 -18.15 22.88
N ASP A 164 7.46 -18.97 23.88
CA ASP A 164 7.04 -20.34 23.65
C ASP A 164 5.74 -20.37 22.85
N ILE A 165 5.80 -20.97 21.65
CA ILE A 165 4.67 -21.10 20.74
C ILE A 165 3.53 -21.86 21.42
N ALA A 166 3.85 -22.89 22.22
CA ALA A 166 2.83 -23.66 22.93
C ALA A 166 2.08 -22.82 23.97
N GLU A 167 2.77 -21.88 24.62
CA GLU A 167 2.15 -20.93 25.55
C GLU A 167 1.21 -19.94 24.82
N LEU A 168 1.62 -19.48 23.64
CA LEU A 168 0.81 -18.57 22.81
C LEU A 168 -0.43 -19.26 22.25
N GLU A 169 -0.31 -20.49 21.76
CA GLU A 169 -1.42 -21.33 21.31
C GLU A 169 -2.41 -21.59 22.45
N LEU A 170 -1.90 -21.91 23.66
CA LEU A 170 -2.74 -22.09 24.85
C LEU A 170 -3.50 -20.81 25.21
N LYS A 171 -2.83 -19.66 25.24
CA LYS A 171 -3.46 -18.35 25.50
C LYS A 171 -4.52 -18.02 24.45
N LEU A 172 -4.24 -18.25 23.17
CA LEU A 172 -5.18 -17.98 22.09
C LEU A 172 -6.44 -18.88 22.22
N SER A 173 -6.25 -20.15 22.59
CA SER A 173 -7.36 -21.07 22.88
C SER A 173 -8.21 -20.59 24.06
N GLU A 174 -7.59 -20.15 25.15
CA GLU A 174 -8.30 -19.58 26.31
C GLU A 174 -9.10 -18.31 25.95
N TYR A 175 -8.51 -17.39 25.19
CA TYR A 175 -9.20 -16.17 24.74
C TYR A 175 -10.36 -16.48 23.80
N THR A 176 -10.18 -17.43 22.88
CA THR A 176 -11.23 -17.89 21.96
C THR A 176 -12.42 -18.45 22.75
N LYS A 177 -12.16 -19.28 23.77
CA LYS A 177 -13.20 -19.82 24.64
C LYS A 177 -13.93 -18.73 25.44
N LYS A 178 -13.20 -17.74 25.97
CA LYS A 178 -13.79 -16.59 26.67
C LYS A 178 -14.69 -15.76 25.74
N MET A 179 -14.24 -15.52 24.52
CA MET A 179 -15.02 -14.78 23.50
C MET A 179 -16.32 -15.52 23.17
N SER A 180 -16.25 -16.84 22.93
CA SER A 180 -17.44 -17.67 22.68
C SER A 180 -18.44 -17.61 23.83
N ASN A 181 -17.98 -17.70 25.09
CA ASN A 181 -18.87 -17.62 26.26
C ASN A 181 -19.54 -16.24 26.37
N LEU A 182 -18.79 -15.15 26.13
CA LEU A 182 -19.33 -13.80 26.14
C LEU A 182 -20.39 -13.62 25.04
N GLN A 183 -20.10 -14.10 23.83
CA GLN A 183 -21.03 -14.06 22.70
C GLN A 183 -22.36 -14.77 23.03
N GLN A 184 -22.29 -15.96 23.65
CA GLN A 184 -23.48 -16.69 24.08
C GLN A 184 -24.30 -15.90 25.12
N MET A 185 -23.64 -15.33 26.13
CA MET A 185 -24.33 -14.52 27.16
C MET A 185 -25.00 -13.28 26.58
N VAL A 186 -24.33 -12.58 25.64
CA VAL A 186 -24.91 -11.41 24.97
C VAL A 186 -26.12 -11.81 24.12
N GLN A 187 -26.04 -12.93 23.39
CA GLN A 187 -27.16 -13.44 22.60
C GLN A 187 -28.37 -13.80 23.49
N GLU A 188 -28.14 -14.47 24.62
CA GLU A 188 -29.18 -14.81 25.57
C GLU A 188 -29.83 -13.55 26.16
N LEU A 189 -29.01 -12.57 26.56
CA LEU A 189 -29.49 -11.32 27.12
C LEU A 189 -30.31 -10.51 26.10
N ALA A 190 -29.81 -10.38 24.87
CA ALA A 190 -30.50 -9.69 23.79
C ALA A 190 -31.84 -10.36 23.44
N SER A 191 -31.90 -11.70 23.42
CA SER A 191 -33.15 -12.44 23.20
C SER A 191 -34.20 -12.20 24.29
N LYS A 192 -33.77 -12.15 25.57
CA LYS A 192 -34.63 -11.82 26.71
C LYS A 192 -35.17 -10.40 26.62
N PHE A 193 -34.32 -9.41 26.30
CA PHE A 193 -34.74 -8.03 26.14
C PHE A 193 -35.73 -7.84 24.98
N LEU A 194 -35.50 -8.49 23.83
CA LEU A 194 -36.44 -8.49 22.71
C LEU A 194 -37.82 -9.05 23.11
N GLY A 195 -37.86 -10.16 23.85
CA GLY A 195 -39.10 -10.74 24.36
C GLY A 195 -39.85 -9.79 25.31
N ASN A 196 -39.13 -9.11 26.19
CA ASN A 196 -39.69 -8.14 27.13
C ASN A 196 -40.23 -6.90 26.42
N LEU A 197 -39.50 -6.36 25.44
CA LEU A 197 -39.95 -5.22 24.64
C LEU A 197 -41.21 -5.54 23.84
N ARG A 198 -41.26 -6.74 23.24
CA ARG A 198 -42.46 -7.22 22.53
C ARG A 198 -43.67 -7.30 23.48
N SER A 199 -43.47 -7.88 24.67
CA SER A 199 -44.53 -7.98 25.69
C SER A 199 -45.01 -6.60 26.17
N LEU A 200 -44.07 -5.65 26.32
CA LEU A 200 -44.37 -4.27 26.71
C LEU A 200 -45.14 -3.52 25.63
N ARG A 201 -44.73 -3.68 24.36
CA ARG A 201 -45.41 -3.12 23.19
C ARG A 201 -46.84 -3.64 23.07
N ASP A 202 -47.03 -4.94 23.23
CA ASP A 202 -48.34 -5.59 23.13
C ASP A 202 -49.26 -5.09 24.25
N SER A 203 -48.72 -4.96 25.48
CA SER A 203 -49.44 -4.36 26.63
C SER A 203 -49.81 -2.89 26.39
N TYR A 204 -48.90 -2.08 25.86
CA TYR A 204 -49.15 -0.68 25.53
C TYR A 204 -50.20 -0.52 24.43
N THR A 205 -50.15 -1.38 23.40
CA THR A 205 -51.11 -1.38 22.29
C THR A 205 -52.52 -1.75 22.79
N ALA A 206 -52.63 -2.72 23.70
CA ALA A 206 -53.90 -3.08 24.33
C ALA A 206 -54.48 -1.94 25.19
N MET A 207 -53.63 -1.20 25.91
CA MET A 207 -54.05 -0.03 26.69
C MET A 207 -54.45 1.16 25.82
N ALA A 208 -53.72 1.42 24.74
CA ALA A 208 -54.03 2.49 23.80
C ALA A 208 -55.34 2.24 23.04
N ALA A 209 -55.65 0.99 22.68
CA ALA A 209 -56.91 0.60 22.06
C ALA A 209 -58.14 0.81 22.96
N GLY A 210 -57.95 0.89 24.30
CA GLY A 210 -59.00 1.21 25.26
C GLY A 210 -59.21 2.72 25.50
N SER A 211 -58.39 3.58 24.90
CA SER A 211 -58.44 5.04 25.07
C SER A 211 -59.08 5.71 23.85
N LEU A 212 -60.17 6.47 24.05
CA LEU A 212 -60.97 7.16 23.00
C LEU A 212 -60.24 8.33 22.29
N SER A 213 -58.92 8.47 22.46
CA SER A 213 -58.12 9.56 21.90
C SER A 213 -57.19 9.00 20.80
N ALA A 214 -57.73 8.80 19.60
CA ALA A 214 -56.93 8.35 18.46
C ALA A 214 -56.21 9.54 17.80
N SER A 215 -55.00 9.85 18.27
CA SER A 215 -54.03 10.64 17.49
C SER A 215 -53.24 9.68 16.58
N ASN A 216 -53.15 9.99 15.28
CA ASN A 216 -52.47 9.16 14.28
C ASN A 216 -50.93 9.15 14.38
N GLU A 217 -50.33 9.83 15.36
CA GLU A 217 -48.87 9.83 15.56
C GLU A 217 -48.45 8.74 16.56
N PRO A 218 -47.41 7.93 16.25
CA PRO A 218 -46.87 6.96 17.19
C PRO A 218 -46.34 7.69 18.42
N SER A 219 -46.73 7.23 19.61
CA SER A 219 -46.24 7.85 20.84
C SER A 219 -44.72 7.74 20.95
N SER A 220 -44.08 8.68 21.65
CA SER A 220 -42.64 8.64 21.91
C SER A 220 -42.19 7.30 22.53
N VAL A 221 -43.08 6.64 23.28
CA VAL A 221 -42.85 5.31 23.88
C VAL A 221 -42.81 4.21 22.80
N THR A 222 -43.75 4.21 21.85
CA THR A 222 -43.76 3.25 20.73
C THR A 222 -42.52 3.41 19.85
N LYS A 223 -42.07 4.65 19.63
CA LYS A 223 -40.85 4.94 18.87
C LYS A 223 -39.60 4.39 19.57
N ILE A 224 -39.44 4.64 20.87
CA ILE A 224 -38.31 4.11 21.67
C ILE A 224 -38.30 2.58 21.65
N ILE A 225 -39.47 1.93 21.82
CA ILE A 225 -39.56 0.47 21.77
C ILE A 225 -39.12 -0.06 20.39
N SER A 226 -39.59 0.55 19.31
CA SER A 226 -39.21 0.17 17.94
C SER A 226 -37.71 0.35 17.68
N ASP A 227 -37.12 1.46 18.15
CA ASP A 227 -35.68 1.74 17.99
C ASP A 227 -34.84 0.70 18.74
N CYS A 228 -35.25 0.33 19.97
CA CYS A 228 -34.60 -0.72 20.76
C CYS A 228 -34.75 -2.11 20.11
N GLU A 229 -35.92 -2.46 19.58
CA GLU A 229 -36.15 -3.73 18.87
C GLU A 229 -35.25 -3.84 17.62
N SER A 230 -35.13 -2.76 16.85
CA SER A 230 -34.27 -2.70 15.67
C SER A 230 -32.79 -2.87 16.04
N ALA A 231 -32.30 -2.14 17.06
CA ALA A 231 -30.90 -2.22 17.50
C ALA A 231 -30.53 -3.61 18.03
N LEU A 232 -31.41 -4.25 18.80
CA LEU A 232 -31.18 -5.60 19.33
C LEU A 232 -31.24 -6.67 18.23
N THR A 233 -32.10 -6.48 17.22
CA THR A 233 -32.16 -7.37 16.05
C THR A 233 -30.87 -7.28 15.24
N PHE A 234 -30.36 -6.06 15.03
CA PHE A 234 -29.08 -5.84 14.36
C PHE A 234 -27.91 -6.47 15.12
N LEU A 235 -27.87 -6.33 16.44
CA LEU A 235 -26.86 -6.95 17.30
C LEU A 235 -26.88 -8.48 17.19
N ASN A 236 -28.06 -9.10 17.32
CA ASN A 236 -28.21 -10.55 17.21
C ASN A 236 -27.81 -11.08 15.83
N HIS A 237 -28.12 -10.33 14.76
CA HIS A 237 -27.70 -10.69 13.41
C HIS A 237 -26.17 -10.64 13.27
N SER A 238 -25.54 -9.57 13.80
CA SER A 238 -24.09 -9.40 13.76
C SER A 238 -23.36 -10.49 14.54
N LEU A 239 -23.89 -10.88 15.72
CA LEU A 239 -23.35 -11.99 16.50
C LEU A 239 -23.53 -13.35 15.81
N SER A 240 -24.62 -13.55 15.06
CA SER A 240 -24.81 -14.77 14.27
C SER A 240 -23.81 -14.88 13.11
N ILE A 241 -23.51 -13.77 12.42
CA ILE A 241 -22.45 -13.72 11.40
C ILE A 241 -21.09 -14.05 12.01
N LEU A 242 -20.81 -13.52 13.20
CA LEU A 242 -19.56 -13.82 13.90
C LEU A 242 -19.46 -15.31 14.25
N SER A 243 -20.54 -15.92 14.78
CA SER A 243 -20.58 -17.37 15.06
C SER A 243 -20.33 -18.23 13.82
N THR A 244 -20.97 -17.90 12.69
CA THR A 244 -20.80 -18.65 11.44
C THR A 244 -19.41 -18.51 10.85
N SER A 245 -18.79 -17.34 11.01
CA SER A 245 -17.40 -17.11 10.59
C SER A 245 -16.41 -17.92 11.42
N VAL A 246 -16.61 -18.00 12.74
CA VAL A 246 -15.80 -18.82 13.65
C VAL A 246 -15.96 -20.32 13.35
N ALA A 247 -17.18 -20.80 13.12
CA ALA A 247 -17.43 -22.21 12.77
C ALA A 247 -16.73 -22.61 11.45
N ARG A 248 -16.72 -21.71 10.45
CA ARG A 248 -16.01 -21.91 9.18
C ARG A 248 -14.49 -21.98 9.36
N GLU A 249 -13.93 -21.19 10.26
CA GLU A 249 -12.49 -21.21 10.58
C GLU A 249 -12.07 -22.49 11.31
N GLN A 250 -12.95 -23.05 12.13
CA GLN A 250 -12.72 -24.31 12.87
C GLN A 250 -12.94 -25.58 12.03
N GLY A 251 -13.32 -25.45 10.75
CA GLY A 251 -13.56 -26.58 9.86
C GLY A 251 -14.81 -27.40 10.20
N GLU A 252 -15.67 -26.89 11.07
CA GLU A 252 -16.97 -27.49 11.36
C GLU A 252 -17.93 -27.14 10.22
N THR A 253 -17.93 -27.95 9.16
CA THR A 253 -19.05 -27.97 8.21
C THR A 253 -20.29 -28.44 8.96
N LEU A 254 -21.29 -27.55 9.06
CA LEU A 254 -22.66 -27.89 9.50
C LEU A 254 -23.22 -29.09 8.70
#